data_AF-A0A353HC51-F1
#
_entry.id   AF-A0A353HC51-F1
#
_cell.length_a   1.000
_cell.length_b   1.000
_cell.length_c   1.000
_cell.angle_alpha   90.00
_cell.angle_beta   90.00
_cell.angle_gamma   90.00
#
_symmetry.space_group_name_H-M   'P 1'
#
loop_
_entity.id
_entity.type
_entity.pdbx_description
1 polymer ?
#
loop_
_entity_poly.entity_id
_entity_poly.type
_entity_poly.pdbx_seq_one_letter_code
_entity_poly.pdbx_strand_id
1 'polypeptide(L)'
;LKLLDIFIPEHDHEHGLSHECTEENLLHIGIVSTIAIVLHNIIEGMAVYSITTESFKEGLLMALGVGLHNIPMGMVIYSTLKKEDKKKRILMIFLSTISTFIGGLLMALISSLISDFVIGILLCLTLGMIIYIVFFELFPHVLHSKNKILSIIGILMGILIIVISFMFE
;
A
#
# COMPACT_ATOMS: atom_id res chain seq x y z
N LEU A 1 11.07 0.04 2.34
CA LEU A 1 10.56 -0.56 3.60
C LEU A 1 11.70 -0.98 4.52
N LYS A 2 12.53 -2.00 4.23
CA LYS A 2 13.74 -2.29 5.06
C LYS A 2 14.69 -1.11 5.32
N LEU A 3 14.88 -0.20 4.35
CA LEU A 3 15.65 1.04 4.58
C LEU A 3 14.89 2.05 5.45
N LEU A 4 13.56 2.09 5.37
CA LEU A 4 12.72 2.90 6.25
C LEU A 4 12.69 2.33 7.68
N ASP A 5 12.75 1.00 7.83
CA ASP A 5 12.95 0.32 9.14
C ASP A 5 14.26 0.76 9.81
N ILE A 6 15.29 1.11 9.05
CA ILE A 6 16.54 1.66 9.61
C ILE A 6 16.36 3.11 10.11
N PHE A 7 15.52 3.90 9.45
CA PHE A 7 15.27 5.31 9.80
C PHE A 7 14.29 5.47 10.97
N ILE A 8 13.49 4.45 11.26
CA ILE A 8 12.60 4.40 12.42
C ILE A 8 13.19 3.34 13.34
N PRO A 9 14.08 3.69 14.29
CA PRO A 9 14.74 2.71 15.13
C PRO A 9 13.70 1.91 15.92
N GLU A 10 13.88 0.59 15.96
CA GLU A 10 13.24 -0.25 16.97
C GLU A 10 13.67 0.30 18.34
N HIS A 11 12.71 0.59 19.23
CA HIS A 11 13.06 0.84 20.61
C HIS A 11 13.46 -0.51 21.23
N ASP A 12 14.78 -0.72 21.31
CA ASP A 12 15.41 -1.84 22.00
C ASP A 12 14.75 -2.10 23.35
N HIS A 13 14.25 -3.32 23.55
CA HIS A 13 14.41 -4.00 24.82
C HIS A 13 14.81 -5.46 24.58
N GLU A 14 15.96 -5.80 25.16
CA GLU A 14 16.55 -7.13 25.28
C GLU A 14 15.52 -8.19 25.69
N HIS A 15 15.37 -9.25 24.88
CA HIS A 15 15.45 -10.66 25.27
C HIS A 15 14.59 -11.56 24.38
N GLY A 16 15.23 -12.61 23.86
CA GLY A 16 14.57 -13.88 23.53
C GLY A 16 14.29 -14.08 22.05
N LEU A 17 14.76 -15.23 21.54
CA LEU A 17 14.41 -15.82 20.24
C LEU A 17 12.93 -16.28 20.19
N SER A 18 12.01 -15.44 20.63
CA SER A 18 10.58 -15.63 20.46
C SER A 18 10.08 -14.58 19.50
N HIS A 19 9.67 -15.02 18.30
CA HIS A 19 8.85 -14.23 17.37
C HIS A 19 7.45 -13.98 17.96
N GLU A 20 7.37 -13.47 19.19
CA GLU A 20 6.13 -12.93 19.73
C GLU A 20 6.02 -11.49 19.26
N CYS A 21 4.98 -11.22 18.49
CA CYS A 21 4.67 -9.88 18.02
C CYS A 21 4.25 -9.05 19.23
N THR A 22 5.22 -8.41 19.90
CA THR A 22 4.95 -7.50 21.00
C THR A 22 4.13 -6.33 20.48
N GLU A 23 3.25 -5.84 21.33
CA GLU A 23 2.31 -4.81 20.91
C GLU A 23 2.97 -3.47 20.54
N GLU A 24 4.23 -3.25 20.93
CA GLU A 24 5.04 -2.10 20.53
C GLU A 24 5.58 -2.27 19.09
N ASN A 25 5.97 -3.51 18.72
CA ASN A 25 6.32 -3.86 17.35
C ASN A 25 5.15 -3.61 16.39
N LEU A 26 3.91 -3.88 16.82
CA LEU A 26 2.71 -3.60 16.02
C LEU A 26 2.51 -2.11 15.72
N LEU A 27 2.82 -1.23 16.67
CA LEU A 27 2.70 0.21 16.49
C LEU A 27 3.76 0.72 15.51
N HIS A 28 5.00 0.28 15.68
CA HIS A 28 6.12 0.59 14.77
C HIS A 28 5.80 0.17 13.34
N ILE A 29 5.37 -1.08 13.15
CA ILE A 29 4.89 -1.61 11.86
C ILE A 29 3.80 -0.70 11.29
N GLY A 30 2.80 -0.32 12.10
CA GLY A 30 1.71 0.54 11.62
C GLY A 30 2.18 1.90 11.11
N ILE A 31 3.16 2.53 11.78
CA ILE A 31 3.71 3.83 11.37
C ILE A 31 4.54 3.68 10.09
N VAL A 32 5.44 2.69 10.05
CA VAL A 32 6.29 2.41 8.87
C VAL A 32 5.43 2.10 7.64
N SER A 33 4.45 1.20 7.79
CA SER A 33 3.52 0.85 6.70
C SER A 33 2.73 2.08 6.25
N THR A 34 2.29 2.96 7.16
CA THR A 34 1.59 4.20 6.79
C THR A 34 2.46 5.09 5.91
N ILE A 35 3.72 5.32 6.29
CA ILE A 35 4.65 6.17 5.52
C ILE A 35 4.91 5.56 4.14
N ALA A 36 5.15 4.25 4.08
CA ALA A 36 5.38 3.56 2.83
C ALA A 36 4.17 3.63 1.90
N ILE A 37 2.95 3.45 2.45
CA ILE A 37 1.72 3.52 1.66
C ILE A 37 1.46 4.96 1.19
N VAL A 38 1.76 5.99 1.99
CA VAL A 38 1.68 7.39 1.52
C VAL A 38 2.58 7.61 0.30
N LEU A 39 3.84 7.14 0.34
CA LEU A 39 4.77 7.29 -0.79
C LEU A 39 4.30 6.49 -2.01
N HIS A 40 3.83 5.28 -1.80
CA HIS A 40 3.26 4.42 -2.83
C HIS A 40 2.07 5.08 -3.54
N ASN A 41 1.13 5.60 -2.75
CA ASN A 41 -0.09 6.24 -3.22
C ASN A 41 0.21 7.52 -4.01
N ILE A 42 1.25 8.30 -3.64
CA ILE A 42 1.70 9.44 -4.47
C ILE A 42 2.08 8.95 -5.86
N ILE A 43 2.94 7.94 -5.97
CA ILE A 43 3.39 7.43 -7.26
C ILE A 43 2.22 6.86 -8.07
N GLU A 44 1.34 6.12 -7.40
CA GLU A 44 0.12 5.59 -8.01
C GLU A 44 -0.79 6.69 -8.54
N GLY A 45 -0.97 7.77 -7.78
CA GLY A 45 -1.71 8.95 -8.21
C GLY A 45 -1.10 9.61 -9.45
N MET A 46 0.23 9.70 -9.51
CA MET A 46 0.93 10.19 -10.70
C MET A 46 0.64 9.30 -11.92
N ALA A 47 0.66 7.98 -11.75
CA ALA A 47 0.36 7.02 -12.82
C ALA A 47 -1.10 7.12 -13.31
N VAL A 48 -2.06 7.25 -12.39
CA VAL A 48 -3.48 7.47 -12.74
C VAL A 48 -3.64 8.73 -13.60
N TYR A 49 -2.96 9.83 -13.25
CA TYR A 49 -2.99 11.05 -14.06
C TYR A 49 -2.44 10.80 -15.47
N SER A 50 -1.24 10.22 -15.58
CA SER A 50 -0.60 9.96 -16.87
C SER A 50 -1.48 9.11 -17.80
N ILE A 51 -2.03 8.02 -17.29
CA ILE A 51 -2.91 7.14 -18.09
C ILE A 51 -4.21 7.87 -18.46
N THR A 52 -4.76 8.69 -17.55
CA THR A 52 -5.98 9.47 -17.85
C THR A 52 -5.74 10.51 -18.96
N THR A 53 -4.55 11.11 -19.02
CA THR A 53 -4.20 12.07 -20.08
C THR A 53 -4.02 11.41 -21.45
N GLU A 54 -3.69 10.12 -21.49
CA GLU A 54 -3.62 9.34 -22.74
C GLU A 54 -4.99 8.80 -23.15
N SER A 55 -5.73 8.22 -22.21
CA SER A 55 -7.03 7.58 -22.43
C SER A 55 -7.90 7.72 -21.18
N PHE A 56 -8.94 8.56 -21.25
CA PHE A 56 -9.86 8.76 -20.12
C PHE A 56 -10.51 7.44 -19.65
N LYS A 57 -10.82 6.54 -20.59
CA LYS A 57 -11.43 5.24 -20.26
C LYS A 57 -10.49 4.38 -19.43
N GLU A 58 -9.23 4.27 -19.84
CA GLU A 58 -8.21 3.49 -19.12
C GLU A 58 -7.88 4.14 -17.77
N GLY A 59 -7.76 5.46 -17.74
CA GLY A 59 -7.54 6.22 -16.51
C GLY A 59 -8.67 6.03 -15.49
N LEU A 60 -9.92 6.03 -15.94
CA LEU A 60 -11.07 5.75 -15.09
C LEU A 60 -11.07 4.32 -14.54
N LEU A 61 -10.76 3.32 -15.38
CA LEU A 61 -10.64 1.93 -14.95
C LEU A 61 -9.52 1.75 -13.93
N MET A 62 -8.36 2.38 -14.17
CA MET A 62 -7.24 2.36 -13.22
C MET A 62 -7.63 3.02 -11.90
N ALA A 63 -8.25 4.21 -11.93
CA ALA A 63 -8.67 4.92 -10.72
C ALA A 63 -9.65 4.10 -9.87
N LEU A 64 -10.56 3.37 -10.51
CA LEU A 64 -11.47 2.45 -9.81
C LEU A 64 -10.72 1.26 -9.19
N GLY A 65 -9.80 0.64 -9.93
CA GLY A 65 -8.97 -0.45 -9.42
C GLY A 65 -8.10 -0.02 -8.23
N VAL A 66 -7.53 1.18 -8.33
CA VAL A 66 -6.78 1.86 -7.26
C VAL A 66 -7.64 2.09 -6.02
N GLY A 67 -8.83 2.67 -6.19
CA GLY A 67 -9.75 2.88 -5.08
C GLY A 67 -10.13 1.58 -4.38
N LEU A 68 -10.38 0.52 -5.14
CA LEU A 68 -10.78 -0.78 -4.59
C LEU A 68 -9.67 -1.45 -3.77
N HIS A 69 -8.41 -1.41 -4.21
CA HIS A 69 -7.33 -2.05 -3.45
C HIS A 69 -6.85 -1.21 -2.26
N ASN A 70 -7.07 0.12 -2.30
CA ASN A 70 -6.73 1.01 -1.19
C ASN A 70 -7.65 0.83 0.02
N ILE A 71 -8.87 0.30 -0.17
CA ILE A 71 -9.79 -0.04 0.92
C ILE A 71 -9.18 -1.12 1.86
N PRO A 72 -8.77 -2.31 1.37
CA PRO A 72 -8.06 -3.29 2.19
C PRO A 72 -6.82 -2.73 2.89
N MET A 73 -5.98 -1.96 2.19
CA MET A 73 -4.76 -1.39 2.78
C MET A 73 -5.10 -0.42 3.93
N GLY A 74 -6.11 0.44 3.76
CA GLY A 74 -6.58 1.32 4.83
C GLY A 74 -7.09 0.56 6.06
N MET A 75 -7.77 -0.59 5.86
CA MET A 75 -8.19 -1.46 6.96
C MET A 75 -6.99 -2.05 7.72
N VAL A 76 -5.96 -2.47 6.98
CA VAL A 76 -4.71 -3.01 7.57
C VAL A 76 -4.03 -1.92 8.41
N ILE A 77 -3.78 -0.73 7.86
CA ILE A 77 -3.21 0.42 8.59
C ILE A 77 -4.03 0.72 9.86
N TYR A 78 -5.36 0.76 9.74
CA TYR A 78 -6.21 1.04 10.90
C TYR A 78 -6.01 0.01 12.00
N SER A 79 -5.90 -1.27 11.63
CA SER A 79 -5.81 -2.39 12.57
C SER A 79 -4.45 -2.45 13.27
N THR A 80 -3.35 -2.11 12.60
CA THR A 80 -2.00 -2.13 13.15
C THR A 80 -1.77 -0.97 14.13
N LEU A 81 -2.38 0.19 13.87
CA LEU A 81 -2.29 1.38 14.73
C LEU A 81 -3.26 1.37 15.94
N LYS A 82 -3.73 0.21 16.40
CA LYS A 82 -4.78 0.12 17.45
C LYS A 82 -4.42 0.82 18.76
N LYS A 83 -3.12 0.95 19.08
CA LYS A 83 -2.60 1.66 20.26
C LYS A 83 -2.65 3.18 20.17
N GLU A 84 -2.73 3.74 18.97
CA GLU A 84 -2.80 5.18 18.79
C GLU A 84 -4.21 5.72 19.06
N ASP A 85 -4.25 7.01 19.39
CA ASP A 85 -5.50 7.73 19.53
C ASP A 85 -6.35 7.62 18.26
N LYS A 86 -7.66 7.43 18.42
CA LYS A 86 -8.60 7.36 17.29
C LYS A 86 -8.41 8.51 16.29
N LYS A 87 -8.12 9.73 16.78
CA LYS A 87 -7.86 10.90 15.94
C LYS A 87 -6.61 10.72 15.07
N LYS A 88 -5.51 10.23 15.64
CA LYS A 88 -4.26 9.99 14.91
C LYS A 88 -4.43 8.87 13.88
N ARG A 89 -5.12 7.79 14.24
CA ARG A 89 -5.43 6.69 13.30
C ARG A 89 -6.23 7.17 12.08
N ILE A 90 -7.26 7.99 12.32
CA ILE A 90 -8.05 8.60 11.25
C ILE A 90 -7.19 9.55 10.40
N LEU A 91 -6.35 10.36 11.04
CA LEU A 91 -5.43 11.26 10.34
C LEU A 91 -4.45 10.49 9.44
N MET A 92 -3.87 9.40 9.94
CA MET A 92 -2.93 8.55 9.17
C MET A 92 -3.60 7.92 7.95
N ILE A 93 -4.83 7.40 8.10
CA ILE A 93 -5.61 6.90 6.95
C ILE A 93 -5.95 8.03 5.99
N PHE A 94 -6.38 9.18 6.51
CA PHE A 94 -6.69 10.34 5.68
C PHE A 94 -5.47 10.79 4.86
N LEU A 95 -4.29 10.87 5.49
CA LEU A 95 -3.03 11.19 4.82
C LEU A 95 -2.68 10.14 3.76
N SER A 96 -2.89 8.86 4.06
CA SER A 96 -2.72 7.78 3.08
C SER A 96 -3.65 7.94 1.89
N THR A 97 -4.94 8.18 2.10
CA THR A 97 -5.92 8.29 1.01
C THR A 97 -5.74 9.57 0.19
N ILE A 98 -5.48 10.72 0.83
CA ILE A 98 -5.30 11.99 0.12
C ILE A 98 -4.02 12.01 -0.71
N SER A 99 -3.03 11.19 -0.35
CA SER A 99 -1.74 11.16 -1.04
C SER A 99 -1.85 10.69 -2.50
N THR A 100 -2.83 9.84 -2.86
CA THR A 100 -3.13 9.50 -4.27
C THR A 100 -3.61 10.72 -5.06
N PHE A 101 -4.51 11.52 -4.47
CA PHE A 101 -4.95 12.77 -5.10
C PHE A 101 -3.79 13.77 -5.24
N ILE A 102 -2.96 13.90 -4.20
CA ILE A 102 -1.76 14.76 -4.22
C ILE A 102 -0.80 14.30 -5.33
N GLY A 103 -0.58 12.99 -5.49
CA GLY A 103 0.24 12.43 -6.56
C GLY A 103 -0.23 12.82 -7.95
N GLY A 104 -1.54 12.67 -8.22
CA GLY A 104 -2.12 13.08 -9.50
C GLY A 104 -2.01 14.59 -9.74
N LEU A 105 -2.23 15.41 -8.70
CA LEU A 105 -2.06 16.86 -8.78
C LEU A 105 -0.61 17.26 -9.02
N LEU A 106 0.35 16.61 -8.34
CA LEU A 106 1.77 16.83 -8.55
C LEU A 106 2.13 16.52 -10.01
N MET A 107 1.72 15.36 -10.52
CA MET A 107 1.96 15.00 -11.93
C MET A 107 1.35 16.03 -12.89
N ALA A 108 0.15 16.52 -12.61
CA ALA A 108 -0.45 17.58 -13.42
C ALA A 108 0.43 18.84 -13.51
N LEU A 109 1.06 19.23 -12.40
CA LEU A 109 1.91 20.42 -12.34
C LEU A 109 3.29 20.22 -12.98
N ILE A 110 3.85 19.02 -12.90
CA ILE A 110 5.24 18.75 -13.34
C ILE A 110 5.33 17.88 -14.59
N SER A 111 4.20 17.49 -15.20
CA SER A 111 4.16 16.58 -16.36
C SER A 111 5.07 17.02 -17.50
N SER A 112 5.19 18.33 -17.77
CA SER A 112 6.07 18.88 -18.79
C SER A 112 7.58 18.77 -18.48
N LEU A 113 7.93 18.47 -17.24
CA LEU A 113 9.30 18.32 -16.73
C LEU A 113 9.69 16.86 -16.50
N ILE A 114 8.72 15.94 -16.56
CA ILE A 114 8.91 14.52 -16.28
C ILE A 114 8.99 13.76 -17.61
N SER A 115 10.14 13.15 -17.89
CA SER A 115 10.28 12.22 -19.01
C SER A 115 9.66 10.86 -18.71
N ASP A 116 9.24 10.12 -19.73
CA ASP A 116 8.76 8.72 -19.63
C ASP A 116 9.72 7.81 -18.86
N PHE A 117 11.03 8.07 -18.96
CA PHE A 117 12.05 7.34 -18.20
C PHE A 117 11.84 7.44 -16.67
N VAL A 118 11.52 8.64 -16.17
CA VAL A 118 11.25 8.87 -14.75
C VAL A 118 9.95 8.20 -14.33
N ILE A 119 8.92 8.24 -15.18
CA ILE A 119 7.66 7.52 -14.94
C ILE A 119 7.92 6.02 -14.82
N GLY A 120 8.72 5.46 -15.73
CA GLY A 120 9.11 4.04 -15.70
C GLY A 120 9.84 3.65 -14.41
N ILE A 121 10.77 4.49 -13.92
CA ILE A 121 11.44 4.27 -12.62
C ILE A 121 10.43 4.27 -11.48
N LEU A 122 9.54 5.26 -11.44
CA LEU A 122 8.53 5.38 -10.39
C LEU A 122 7.60 4.17 -10.38
N LEU A 123 7.13 3.71 -11.54
CA LEU A 123 6.32 2.50 -11.67
C LEU A 123 7.07 1.24 -11.18
N CYS A 124 8.35 1.09 -11.52
CA CYS A 124 9.16 -0.04 -11.05
C CYS A 124 9.34 -0.02 -9.53
N LEU A 125 9.55 1.15 -8.93
CA LEU A 125 9.63 1.31 -7.48
C LEU A 125 8.31 0.92 -6.80
N THR A 126 7.18 1.39 -7.35
CA THR A 126 5.83 1.05 -6.90
C THR A 126 5.57 -0.45 -6.96
N LEU A 127 5.91 -1.10 -8.07
CA LEU A 127 5.80 -2.55 -8.21
C LEU A 127 6.65 -3.28 -7.17
N GLY A 128 7.89 -2.85 -6.95
CA GLY A 128 8.77 -3.41 -5.92
C GLY A 128 8.21 -3.26 -4.51
N MET A 129 7.58 -2.13 -4.19
CA MET A 129 6.92 -1.90 -2.90
C MET A 129 5.71 -2.82 -2.70
N ILE A 130 4.85 -3.00 -3.72
CA ILE A 130 3.71 -3.93 -3.63
C ILE A 130 4.21 -5.35 -3.40
N ILE A 131 5.23 -5.79 -4.15
CA ILE A 131 5.83 -7.12 -3.98
C ILE A 131 6.31 -7.29 -2.54
N TYR A 132 7.01 -6.30 -1.98
CA TYR A 132 7.45 -6.36 -0.59
C TYR A 132 6.25 -6.50 0.38
N ILE A 133 5.24 -5.64 0.27
CA ILE A 133 4.06 -5.65 1.13
C ILE A 133 3.36 -7.02 1.06
N VAL A 134 3.19 -7.56 -0.16
CA VAL A 134 2.55 -8.86 -0.36
C VAL A 134 3.34 -9.97 0.33
N PHE A 135 4.65 -10.09 0.09
CA PHE A 135 5.44 -11.23 0.57
C PHE A 135 5.88 -11.11 2.03
N PHE A 136 6.18 -9.91 2.51
CA PHE A 136 6.77 -9.72 3.84
C PHE A 136 5.77 -9.21 4.88
N GLU A 137 4.68 -8.54 4.48
CA GLU A 137 3.67 -8.05 5.43
C GLU A 137 2.39 -8.90 5.39
N LEU A 138 1.76 -9.02 4.22
CA LEU A 138 0.45 -9.67 4.08
C LEU A 138 0.54 -11.20 4.14
N PHE A 139 1.50 -11.81 3.44
CA PHE A 139 1.63 -13.26 3.36
C PHE A 139 1.88 -13.93 4.74
N PRO A 140 2.79 -13.43 5.60
CA PRO A 140 2.93 -13.95 6.95
C PRO A 140 1.66 -13.77 7.79
N HIS A 141 0.93 -12.67 7.60
CA HIS A 141 -0.34 -12.43 8.30
C HIS A 141 -1.42 -13.45 7.91
N VAL A 142 -1.47 -13.81 6.63
CA VAL A 142 -2.34 -14.88 6.13
C VAL A 142 -1.98 -16.24 6.73
N LEU A 143 -0.68 -16.57 6.82
CA LEU A 143 -0.22 -17.85 7.40
C LEU A 143 -0.60 -18.00 8.87
N HIS A 144 -0.57 -16.90 9.63
CA HIS A 144 -0.95 -16.85 11.05
C HIS A 144 -2.44 -16.56 11.28
N SER A 145 -3.25 -16.46 10.22
CA SER A 145 -4.69 -16.25 10.32
C SER A 145 -5.37 -17.37 11.11
N LYS A 146 -6.25 -16.99 12.04
CA LYS A 146 -7.06 -17.94 12.83
C LYS A 146 -8.00 -18.77 11.95
N ASN A 147 -8.46 -18.22 10.82
CA ASN A 147 -9.37 -18.89 9.90
C ASN A 147 -8.70 -19.13 8.54
N LYS A 148 -7.90 -20.19 8.47
CA LYS A 148 -7.13 -20.56 7.26
C LYS A 148 -8.03 -20.81 6.05
N ILE A 149 -9.20 -21.40 6.24
CA ILE A 149 -10.14 -21.69 5.15
C ILE A 149 -10.64 -20.38 4.52
N LEU A 150 -11.06 -19.43 5.34
CA LEU A 150 -11.52 -18.13 4.84
C LEU A 150 -10.41 -17.36 4.13
N SER A 151 -9.18 -17.41 4.64
CA SER A 151 -8.02 -16.80 3.98
C SER A 151 -7.72 -17.42 2.62
N ILE A 152 -7.79 -18.75 2.49
CA ILE A 152 -7.63 -19.45 1.19
C ILE A 152 -8.73 -19.06 0.22
N ILE A 153 -9.99 -19.05 0.66
CA ILE A 153 -11.13 -18.63 -0.17
C ILE A 153 -10.95 -17.18 -0.65
N GLY A 154 -10.49 -16.28 0.23
CA GLY A 154 -10.20 -14.90 -0.13
C GLY A 154 -9.11 -14.78 -1.20
N ILE A 155 -8.01 -15.53 -1.07
CA ILE A 155 -6.95 -15.58 -2.10
C ILE A 155 -7.50 -16.11 -3.42
N LEU A 156 -8.25 -17.22 -3.41
CA LEU A 156 -8.82 -17.81 -4.62
C LEU A 156 -9.80 -16.86 -5.31
N MET A 157 -10.63 -16.15 -4.55
CA MET A 157 -11.53 -15.12 -5.08
C MET A 157 -10.74 -13.96 -5.72
N GLY A 158 -9.67 -13.51 -5.09
CA GLY A 158 -8.79 -12.47 -5.66
C GLY A 158 -8.16 -12.92 -6.98
N ILE A 159 -7.63 -14.15 -7.04
CA ILE A 159 -7.08 -14.75 -8.27
C ILE A 159 -8.16 -14.86 -9.34
N LEU A 160 -9.36 -15.30 -8.98
CA LEU A 160 -10.49 -15.42 -9.92
C LEU A 160 -10.85 -14.06 -10.53
N ILE A 161 -10.89 -12.99 -9.72
CA ILE A 161 -11.16 -11.63 -10.23
C ILE A 161 -10.09 -11.24 -11.26
N ILE A 162 -8.81 -11.47 -10.98
CA ILE A 162 -7.72 -11.16 -11.92
C ILE A 162 -7.87 -11.94 -13.22
N VAL A 163 -8.15 -13.26 -13.14
CA VAL A 163 -8.35 -14.11 -14.32
C VAL A 163 -9.53 -13.62 -15.15
N ILE A 164 -10.65 -13.29 -14.51
CA ILE A 164 -11.84 -12.76 -15.20
C ILE A 164 -11.51 -11.43 -15.87
N SER A 165 -10.82 -10.52 -15.19
CA SER A 165 -10.40 -9.23 -15.78
C SER A 165 -9.57 -9.42 -17.05
N PHE A 166 -8.65 -10.39 -17.06
CA PHE A 166 -7.81 -10.69 -18.23
C PHE A 166 -8.60 -11.23 -19.43
N MET A 167 -9.80 -11.78 -19.23
CA MET A 167 -10.66 -12.23 -20.34
C MET A 167 -11.38 -11.08 -21.06
N PHE A 168 -11.33 -9.86 -20.51
CA PHE A 168 -12.00 -8.67 -21.06
C PHE A 168 -11.04 -7.62 -21.62
N GLU A 169 -9.72 -7.88 -21.58
CA GLU A 169 -8.70 -7.16 -22.36
C GLU A 169 -8.62 -7.74 -23.79
#